data_AF-A0A350P157-F1
#
_entry.id   AF-A0A350P157-F1
#
_cell.length_a   1.000
_cell.length_b   1.000
_cell.length_c   1.000
_cell.angle_alpha   90.00
_cell.angle_beta   90.00
_cell.angle_gamma   90.00
#
_symmetry.space_group_name_H-M   'P 1'
#
loop_
_entity.id
_entity.type
_entity.pdbx_description
1 polymer ?
#
loop_
_entity_poly.entity_id
_entity_poly.type
_entity_poly.pdbx_seq_one_letter_code
_entity_poly.pdbx_strand_id
1 'polypeptide(L)'
;MQKNIAALLDKTLAAASLTGDKLADVFSKETHRFTITGLSRSGKSMLFTSLITMLKSRSEEGYACLPLLRYLPPSQVLDMRVEPLDGYKAFPHQENVAALAQGQWPSATEEAYGFKLVVRLKQTATFKKHLLPHTDVVFEFIDYPGEWITDIPMLSKTYAQWSDSTWAQLSSGPQQYYAETWRQVINQFDFEQPPTAANIHALVHAYRNYLIYAKREGISLLQPGSFLLDSSDFNWQEFGFTPLPSSITSDVSHPWYQAFNKHFCAFQNNWLTPLKQSIFKETDKQIILVDLFEGLNHSRQHLYQLKET
;
A
#
# COMPACT_ATOMS: atom_id res chain seq x y z
N MET A 1 -13.74 38.50 30.10
CA MET A 1 -14.26 37.23 30.65
C MET A 1 -15.61 36.79 30.08
N GLN A 2 -16.40 37.64 29.39
CA GLN A 2 -17.69 37.24 28.80
C GLN A 2 -17.63 36.59 27.40
N LYS A 3 -16.53 36.76 26.64
CA LYS A 3 -16.39 36.14 25.30
C LYS A 3 -16.08 34.64 25.31
N ASN A 4 -15.55 34.09 26.42
CA ASN A 4 -15.21 32.66 26.52
C ASN A 4 -16.39 31.78 26.94
N ILE A 5 -17.42 32.35 27.57
CA ILE A 5 -18.61 31.59 28.00
C ILE A 5 -19.54 31.34 26.81
N ALA A 6 -19.68 32.30 25.90
CA ALA A 6 -20.44 32.13 24.65
C ALA A 6 -19.80 31.06 23.73
N ALA A 7 -18.47 31.05 23.61
CA ALA A 7 -17.75 30.05 22.81
C ALA A 7 -17.78 28.63 23.42
N LEU A 8 -17.89 28.52 24.74
CA LEU A 8 -18.11 27.23 25.41
C LEU A 8 -19.54 26.74 25.25
N LEU A 9 -20.53 27.65 25.29
CA LEU A 9 -21.94 27.32 25.09
C LEU A 9 -22.26 26.94 23.63
N ASP A 10 -21.59 27.55 22.65
CA ASP A 10 -21.70 27.13 21.23
C ASP A 10 -21.06 25.75 20.99
N LYS A 11 -19.96 25.42 21.67
CA LYS A 11 -19.35 24.08 21.58
C LYS A 11 -20.19 23.01 22.27
N THR A 12 -20.87 23.33 23.36
CA THR A 12 -21.79 22.39 24.03
C THR A 12 -23.13 22.26 23.30
N LEU A 13 -23.59 23.29 22.59
CA LEU A 13 -24.76 23.21 21.71
C LEU A 13 -24.48 22.45 20.40
N ALA A 14 -23.26 22.57 19.84
CA ALA A 14 -22.83 21.75 18.70
C ALA A 14 -22.63 20.27 19.07
N ALA A 15 -22.30 19.97 20.33
CA ALA A 15 -22.27 18.59 20.85
C ALA A 15 -23.66 18.05 21.21
N ALA A 16 -24.66 18.92 21.39
CA ALA A 16 -26.04 18.57 21.75
C ALA A 16 -26.96 18.35 20.54
N SER A 17 -26.51 18.62 19.31
CA SER A 17 -27.23 18.33 18.07
C SER A 17 -26.77 17.05 17.38
N LEU A 18 -26.40 16.03 18.17
CA LEU A 18 -26.34 14.66 17.67
C LEU A 18 -27.78 14.17 17.55
N THR A 19 -28.36 14.35 16.36
CA THR A 19 -29.63 13.73 15.98
C THR A 19 -29.62 12.25 16.36
N GLY A 20 -30.73 11.75 16.89
CA GLY A 20 -30.85 10.36 17.35
C GLY A 20 -30.41 9.32 16.31
N ASP A 21 -30.53 9.65 15.02
CA ASP A 21 -30.05 8.85 13.89
C ASP A 21 -28.53 8.67 13.87
N LYS A 22 -27.73 9.70 14.20
CA LYS A 22 -26.25 9.58 14.23
C LYS A 22 -25.76 8.76 15.43
N LEU A 23 -26.45 8.85 16.56
CA LEU A 23 -26.14 8.02 17.73
C LEU A 23 -26.54 6.56 17.48
N ALA A 24 -27.70 6.33 16.85
CA ALA A 24 -28.12 5.02 16.39
C ALA A 24 -27.15 4.39 15.37
N ASP A 25 -26.64 5.19 14.42
CA ASP A 25 -25.65 4.76 13.43
C ASP A 25 -24.32 4.35 14.09
N VAL A 26 -23.84 5.11 15.08
CA VAL A 26 -22.61 4.79 15.82
C VAL A 26 -22.75 3.52 16.66
N PHE A 27 -23.95 3.26 17.22
CA PHE A 27 -24.20 2.07 18.05
C PHE A 27 -24.60 0.81 17.27
N SER A 28 -24.90 0.91 15.96
CA SER A 28 -25.36 -0.22 15.14
C SER A 28 -24.37 -0.67 14.05
N LYS A 29 -23.30 0.10 13.82
CA LYS A 29 -22.38 -0.14 12.71
C LYS A 29 -21.28 -1.13 13.08
N GLU A 30 -21.43 -2.38 12.64
CA GLU A 30 -20.34 -3.36 12.66
C GLU A 30 -19.38 -3.04 11.50
N THR A 31 -18.13 -2.69 11.83
CA THR A 31 -17.10 -2.33 10.84
C THR A 31 -16.07 -3.44 10.76
N HIS A 32 -15.72 -3.84 9.53
CA HIS A 32 -14.70 -4.82 9.24
C HIS A 32 -13.69 -4.26 8.25
N ARG A 33 -12.41 -4.26 8.61
CA ARG A 33 -11.35 -3.71 7.76
C ARG A 33 -10.52 -4.81 7.09
N PHE A 34 -10.40 -4.69 5.77
CA PHE A 34 -9.67 -5.59 4.89
C PHE A 34 -8.52 -4.83 4.27
N THR A 35 -7.31 -5.33 4.49
CA THR A 35 -6.13 -4.84 3.80
C THR A 35 -5.73 -5.82 2.72
N ILE A 36 -5.62 -5.31 1.50
CA ILE A 36 -5.15 -6.06 0.35
C ILE A 36 -3.73 -5.65 0.03
N THR A 37 -2.93 -6.68 -0.15
CA THR A 37 -1.52 -6.64 -0.46
C THR A 37 -1.23 -7.64 -1.57
N GLY A 38 -0.08 -7.49 -2.18
CA GLY A 38 0.44 -8.39 -3.18
C GLY A 38 1.51 -7.64 -3.96
N LEU A 39 2.45 -8.36 -4.54
CA LEU A 39 3.48 -7.75 -5.36
C LEU A 39 2.87 -6.92 -6.49
N SER A 40 3.67 -6.02 -7.06
CA SER A 40 3.27 -5.26 -8.24
C SER A 40 2.71 -6.22 -9.29
N ARG A 41 1.64 -5.82 -9.98
CA ARG A 41 0.96 -6.60 -11.03
C ARG A 41 0.28 -7.91 -10.60
N SER A 42 0.17 -8.21 -9.29
CA SER A 42 -0.56 -9.41 -8.81
C SER A 42 -2.09 -9.42 -9.02
N GLY A 43 -2.65 -8.40 -9.68
CA GLY A 43 -4.07 -8.33 -10.00
C GLY A 43 -4.96 -7.61 -8.97
N LYS A 44 -4.39 -6.85 -8.03
CA LYS A 44 -5.13 -6.10 -6.99
C LYS A 44 -6.22 -5.18 -7.57
N SER A 45 -5.85 -4.30 -8.52
CA SER A 45 -6.80 -3.40 -9.19
C SER A 45 -7.93 -4.16 -9.87
N MET A 46 -7.63 -5.30 -10.51
CA MET A 46 -8.63 -6.14 -11.17
C MET A 46 -9.57 -6.83 -10.20
N LEU A 47 -9.05 -7.37 -9.10
CA LEU A 47 -9.85 -7.98 -8.05
C LEU A 47 -10.88 -6.98 -7.52
N PHE A 48 -10.44 -5.77 -7.16
CA PHE A 48 -11.32 -4.74 -6.64
C PHE A 48 -12.30 -4.20 -7.65
N THR A 49 -11.85 -3.97 -8.89
CA THR A 49 -12.75 -3.52 -9.96
C THR A 49 -13.86 -4.54 -10.18
N SER A 50 -13.51 -5.84 -10.21
CA SER A 50 -14.49 -6.92 -10.37
C SER A 50 -15.41 -7.02 -9.14
N LEU A 51 -14.86 -6.98 -7.93
CA LEU A 51 -15.61 -7.05 -6.68
C LEU A 51 -16.63 -5.90 -6.59
N ILE A 52 -16.20 -4.66 -6.78
CA ILE A 52 -17.08 -3.48 -6.75
C ILE A 52 -18.17 -3.60 -7.82
N THR A 53 -17.82 -4.02 -9.04
CA THR A 53 -18.79 -4.19 -10.13
C THR A 53 -19.83 -5.26 -9.79
N MET A 54 -19.41 -6.43 -9.33
CA MET A 54 -20.31 -7.52 -8.94
C MET A 54 -21.22 -7.11 -7.78
N LEU A 55 -20.69 -6.40 -6.79
CA LEU A 55 -21.48 -5.92 -5.65
C LEU A 55 -22.53 -4.88 -6.06
N LYS A 56 -22.16 -3.94 -6.95
CA LYS A 56 -23.10 -2.96 -7.51
C LYS A 56 -24.20 -3.62 -8.33
N SER A 57 -23.86 -4.50 -9.28
CA SER A 57 -24.86 -5.21 -10.09
C SER A 57 -25.79 -6.07 -9.23
N ARG A 58 -25.29 -6.65 -8.15
CA ARG A 58 -26.12 -7.38 -7.19
C ARG A 58 -27.10 -6.48 -6.45
N SER A 59 -26.65 -5.29 -6.03
CA SER A 59 -27.43 -4.31 -5.28
C SER A 59 -28.53 -3.68 -6.12
N GLU A 60 -28.17 -3.20 -7.30
CA GLU A 60 -29.02 -2.34 -8.13
C GLU A 60 -29.89 -3.13 -9.11
N GLU A 61 -29.34 -4.22 -9.68
CA GLU A 61 -30.00 -4.99 -10.74
C GLU A 61 -30.58 -6.33 -10.24
N GLY A 62 -30.36 -6.68 -8.98
CA GLY A 62 -30.80 -7.95 -8.40
C GLY A 62 -30.10 -9.18 -8.98
N TYR A 63 -28.97 -9.00 -9.68
CA TYR A 63 -28.23 -10.09 -10.30
C TYR A 63 -27.60 -10.99 -9.22
N ALA A 64 -27.90 -12.30 -9.27
CA ALA A 64 -27.31 -13.29 -8.38
C ALA A 64 -25.89 -13.71 -8.85
N CYS A 65 -24.97 -12.75 -8.93
CA CYS A 65 -23.60 -12.96 -9.45
C CYS A 65 -22.62 -13.57 -8.43
N LEU A 66 -23.06 -13.86 -7.21
CA LEU A 66 -22.22 -14.37 -6.10
C LEU A 66 -22.84 -15.61 -5.43
N PRO A 67 -22.92 -16.76 -6.13
CA PRO A 67 -23.62 -17.96 -5.63
C PRO A 67 -22.98 -18.59 -4.39
N LEU A 68 -21.71 -18.29 -4.12
CA LEU A 68 -20.99 -18.75 -2.94
C LEU A 68 -21.23 -17.87 -1.70
N LEU A 69 -21.84 -16.68 -1.86
CA LEU A 69 -22.17 -15.79 -0.75
C LEU A 69 -23.47 -16.23 -0.05
N ARG A 70 -23.47 -17.46 0.45
CA ARG A 70 -24.64 -18.16 1.03
C ARG A 70 -25.14 -17.52 2.33
N TYR A 71 -24.25 -16.87 3.07
CA TYR A 71 -24.54 -16.25 4.37
C TYR A 71 -25.12 -14.83 4.27
N LEU A 72 -25.27 -14.30 3.06
CA LEU A 72 -25.88 -13.00 2.81
C LEU A 72 -26.94 -13.18 1.72
N PRO A 73 -28.15 -13.67 2.03
CA PRO A 73 -29.17 -13.87 1.00
C PRO A 73 -29.69 -12.51 0.48
N PRO A 74 -30.03 -12.38 -0.82
CA PRO A 74 -30.53 -11.11 -1.38
C PRO A 74 -31.73 -10.53 -0.63
N SER A 75 -32.62 -11.39 -0.10
CA SER A 75 -33.81 -10.97 0.66
C SER A 75 -33.52 -10.29 2.00
N GLN A 76 -32.30 -10.40 2.53
CA GLN A 76 -31.88 -9.73 3.76
C GLN A 76 -31.18 -8.38 3.50
N VAL A 77 -30.74 -8.13 2.28
CA VAL A 77 -30.04 -6.90 1.91
C VAL A 77 -31.07 -5.88 1.42
N LEU A 78 -31.16 -4.74 2.10
CA LEU A 78 -32.04 -3.64 1.74
C LEU A 78 -31.37 -2.66 0.78
N ASP A 79 -30.08 -2.42 0.99
CA ASP A 79 -29.26 -1.51 0.20
C ASP A 79 -27.78 -1.94 0.30
N MET A 80 -27.01 -1.69 -0.75
CA MET A 80 -25.58 -1.87 -0.76
C MET A 80 -24.94 -0.80 -1.64
N ARG A 81 -23.99 -0.04 -1.07
CA ARG A 81 -23.36 1.08 -1.75
C ARG A 81 -21.87 1.18 -1.44
N VAL A 82 -21.13 1.74 -2.38
CA VAL A 82 -19.69 2.00 -2.24
C VAL A 82 -19.48 3.49 -1.98
N GLU A 83 -18.77 3.79 -0.90
CA GLU A 83 -18.45 5.14 -0.43
C GLU A 83 -16.93 5.32 -0.35
N PRO A 84 -16.40 6.55 -0.45
CA PRO A 84 -14.98 6.81 -0.22
C PRO A 84 -14.59 6.51 1.23
N LEU A 85 -13.34 6.10 1.42
CA LEU A 85 -12.74 5.92 2.75
C LEU A 85 -11.90 7.14 3.12
N ASP A 86 -12.26 7.81 4.21
CA ASP A 86 -11.55 9.00 4.69
C ASP A 86 -10.06 8.70 4.96
N GLY A 87 -9.18 9.59 4.53
CA GLY A 87 -7.73 9.43 4.65
C GLY A 87 -7.07 8.65 3.50
N TYR A 88 -7.84 8.09 2.57
CA TYR A 88 -7.33 7.37 1.41
C TYR A 88 -7.87 7.97 0.11
N LYS A 89 -7.15 7.76 -0.99
CA LYS A 89 -7.66 8.13 -2.31
C LYS A 89 -8.80 7.20 -2.70
N ALA A 90 -9.82 7.75 -3.36
CA ALA A 90 -10.93 6.94 -3.86
C ALA A 90 -10.42 5.93 -4.89
N PHE A 91 -10.83 4.67 -4.76
CA PHE A 91 -10.46 3.64 -5.72
C PHE A 91 -10.98 4.00 -7.13
N PRO A 92 -10.13 3.97 -8.18
CA PRO A 92 -10.46 4.45 -9.54
C PRO A 92 -11.34 3.46 -10.32
N HIS A 93 -12.50 3.07 -9.76
CA HIS A 93 -13.39 2.05 -10.33
C HIS A 93 -13.85 2.40 -11.76
N GLN A 94 -14.27 3.64 -12.01
CA GLN A 94 -14.79 4.05 -13.31
C GLN A 94 -13.70 4.04 -14.39
N GLU A 95 -12.51 4.52 -14.06
CA GLU A 95 -11.35 4.52 -14.97
C GLU A 95 -10.94 3.09 -15.32
N ASN A 96 -10.91 2.20 -14.33
CA ASN A 96 -10.59 0.78 -14.55
C ASN A 96 -11.62 0.08 -15.44
N VAL A 97 -12.91 0.34 -15.25
CA VAL A 97 -13.97 -0.19 -16.12
C VAL A 97 -13.85 0.36 -17.54
N ALA A 98 -13.53 1.65 -17.70
CA ALA A 98 -13.32 2.26 -19.02
C ALA A 98 -12.10 1.67 -19.75
N ALA A 99 -11.01 1.40 -19.04
CA ALA A 99 -9.84 0.70 -19.60
C ALA A 99 -10.22 -0.71 -20.09
N LEU A 100 -10.95 -1.46 -19.28
CA LEU A 100 -11.43 -2.80 -19.65
C LEU A 100 -12.35 -2.78 -20.86
N ALA A 101 -13.24 -1.78 -20.97
CA ALA A 101 -14.11 -1.61 -22.13
C ALA A 101 -13.31 -1.34 -23.42
N GLN A 102 -12.09 -0.80 -23.31
CA GLN A 102 -11.16 -0.61 -24.43
C GLN A 102 -10.23 -1.81 -24.66
N GLY A 103 -10.43 -2.92 -23.93
CA GLY A 103 -9.58 -4.11 -24.02
C GLY A 103 -8.21 -3.94 -23.35
N GLN A 104 -8.07 -2.96 -22.44
CA GLN A 104 -6.85 -2.70 -21.69
C GLN A 104 -7.00 -3.12 -20.24
N TRP A 105 -5.93 -3.68 -19.65
CA TRP A 105 -5.90 -3.95 -18.22
C TRP A 105 -5.77 -2.63 -17.43
N PRO A 106 -6.41 -2.52 -16.26
CA PRO A 106 -6.21 -1.40 -15.36
C PRO A 106 -4.74 -1.20 -14.98
N SER A 107 -4.36 0.06 -14.77
CA SER A 107 -3.02 0.42 -14.29
C SER A 107 -2.72 -0.20 -12.91
N ALA A 108 -1.43 -0.40 -12.65
CA ALA A 108 -0.97 -0.87 -11.35
C ALA A 108 -1.26 0.18 -10.26
N THR A 109 -1.51 -0.31 -9.04
CA THR A 109 -1.70 0.53 -7.85
C THR A 109 -0.40 1.26 -7.49
N GLU A 110 -0.37 2.58 -7.68
CA GLU A 110 0.78 3.43 -7.33
C GLU A 110 0.61 4.14 -5.99
N GLU A 111 -0.61 4.20 -5.48
CA GLU A 111 -0.99 4.93 -4.27
C GLU A 111 -1.88 4.06 -3.37
N ALA A 112 -2.01 4.44 -2.10
CA ALA A 112 -2.97 3.79 -1.22
C ALA A 112 -4.40 4.19 -1.58
N TYR A 113 -5.18 3.26 -2.11
CA TYR A 113 -6.61 3.47 -2.39
C TYR A 113 -7.47 2.86 -1.30
N GLY A 114 -8.61 3.49 -1.03
CA GLY A 114 -9.56 3.03 -0.03
C GLY A 114 -11.00 3.21 -0.47
N PHE A 115 -11.85 2.26 -0.09
CA PHE A 115 -13.30 2.42 -0.21
C PHE A 115 -14.02 1.67 0.91
N LYS A 116 -15.24 2.13 1.21
CA LYS A 116 -16.17 1.49 2.15
C LYS A 116 -17.31 0.86 1.37
N LEU A 117 -17.60 -0.40 1.61
CA LEU A 117 -18.84 -1.04 1.21
C LEU A 117 -19.80 -0.99 2.40
N VAL A 118 -20.89 -0.24 2.26
CA VAL A 118 -21.96 -0.20 3.26
C VAL A 118 -23.06 -1.15 2.82
N VAL A 119 -23.35 -2.14 3.65
CA VAL A 119 -24.42 -3.13 3.44
C VAL A 119 -25.49 -2.92 4.48
N ARG A 120 -26.65 -2.44 4.05
CA ARG A 120 -27.82 -2.26 4.90
C ARG A 120 -28.62 -3.54 4.97
N LEU A 121 -28.72 -4.11 6.16
CA LEU A 121 -29.43 -5.36 6.40
C LEU A 121 -30.77 -5.12 7.08
N LYS A 122 -31.75 -5.93 6.70
CA LYS A 122 -33.05 -5.98 7.37
C LYS A 122 -32.87 -6.51 8.79
N GLN A 123 -33.36 -5.80 9.80
CA GLN A 123 -33.26 -6.24 11.17
C GLN A 123 -34.12 -7.50 11.40
N THR A 124 -33.50 -8.62 11.79
CA THR A 124 -34.17 -9.91 12.03
C THR A 124 -34.52 -10.14 13.50
N ALA A 125 -33.86 -9.43 14.44
CA ALA A 125 -34.10 -9.57 15.86
C ALA A 125 -35.41 -8.89 16.32
N THR A 126 -36.38 -9.70 16.76
CA THR A 126 -37.76 -9.29 17.08
C THR A 126 -37.86 -8.14 18.10
N PHE A 127 -36.96 -8.07 19.08
CA PHE A 127 -36.95 -7.04 20.12
C PHE A 127 -36.35 -5.69 19.67
N LYS A 128 -35.47 -5.66 18.67
CA LYS A 128 -34.82 -4.42 18.17
C LYS A 128 -35.56 -3.77 17.00
N LYS A 129 -36.50 -4.49 16.39
CA LYS A 129 -37.23 -4.09 15.18
C LYS A 129 -38.05 -2.78 15.32
N HIS A 130 -38.42 -2.40 16.54
CA HIS A 130 -39.25 -1.23 16.81
C HIS A 130 -38.44 0.05 17.05
N LEU A 131 -37.13 -0.05 17.34
CA LEU A 131 -36.25 1.11 17.49
C LEU A 131 -35.31 1.31 16.29
N LEU A 132 -34.84 0.23 15.66
CA LEU A 132 -33.91 0.29 14.52
C LEU A 132 -34.36 -0.71 13.43
N PRO A 133 -34.98 -0.24 12.34
CA PRO A 133 -35.53 -1.12 11.31
C PRO A 133 -34.45 -1.83 10.47
N HIS A 134 -33.20 -1.36 10.54
CA HIS A 134 -32.06 -1.88 9.81
C HIS A 134 -30.77 -1.84 10.64
N THR A 135 -29.77 -2.57 10.17
CA THR A 135 -28.39 -2.56 10.68
C THR A 135 -27.46 -2.35 9.49
N ASP A 136 -26.54 -1.38 9.59
CA ASP A 136 -25.52 -1.17 8.55
C ASP A 136 -24.24 -1.94 8.94
N VAL A 137 -23.79 -2.83 8.06
CA VAL A 137 -22.49 -3.50 8.16
C VAL A 137 -21.55 -2.83 7.18
N VAL A 138 -20.37 -2.43 7.63
CA VAL A 138 -19.42 -1.68 6.81
C VAL A 138 -18.14 -2.46 6.64
N PHE A 139 -17.77 -2.70 5.38
CA PHE A 139 -16.52 -3.33 5.01
C PHE A 139 -15.60 -2.26 4.43
N GLU A 140 -14.50 -1.99 5.10
CA GLU A 140 -13.49 -1.04 4.63
C GLU A 140 -12.39 -1.81 3.92
N PHE A 141 -12.10 -1.43 2.69
CA PHE A 141 -11.07 -2.06 1.87
C PHE A 141 -9.96 -1.06 1.60
N ILE A 142 -8.73 -1.47 1.85
CA ILE A 142 -7.53 -0.66 1.63
C ILE A 142 -6.60 -1.44 0.69
N ASP A 143 -6.25 -0.84 -0.43
CA ASP A 143 -5.29 -1.34 -1.41
C ASP A 143 -3.96 -0.60 -1.22
N TYR A 144 -2.92 -1.31 -0.80
CA TYR A 144 -1.57 -0.73 -0.72
C TYR A 144 -0.73 -1.12 -1.95
N PRO A 145 0.13 -0.22 -2.45
CA PRO A 145 1.15 -0.56 -3.43
C PRO A 145 1.98 -1.77 -2.97
N GLY A 146 2.27 -2.70 -3.89
CA GLY A 146 3.02 -3.91 -3.55
C GLY A 146 4.46 -3.62 -3.18
N GLU A 147 5.01 -2.56 -3.76
CA GLU A 147 6.35 -2.04 -3.59
C GLU A 147 6.60 -1.50 -2.19
N TRP A 148 5.57 -1.10 -1.46
CA TRP A 148 5.72 -0.68 -0.06
C TRP A 148 6.02 -1.86 0.87
N ILE A 149 5.51 -3.03 0.50
CA ILE A 149 5.59 -4.23 1.34
C ILE A 149 6.94 -4.90 1.19
N THR A 150 7.55 -4.77 0.02
CA THR A 150 8.93 -5.22 -0.19
C THR A 150 9.91 -4.52 0.75
N ASP A 151 9.59 -3.33 1.29
CA ASP A 151 10.50 -2.58 2.16
C ASP A 151 10.35 -2.90 3.65
N ILE A 152 9.26 -3.55 4.06
CA ILE A 152 9.01 -3.88 5.48
C ILE A 152 10.15 -4.70 6.13
N PRO A 153 10.78 -5.69 5.46
CA PRO A 153 11.94 -6.40 6.00
C PRO A 153 13.15 -5.50 6.30
N MET A 154 13.22 -4.29 5.75
CA MET A 154 14.32 -3.37 6.02
C MET A 154 14.27 -2.82 7.45
N LEU A 155 13.11 -2.87 8.14
CA LEU A 155 12.99 -2.45 9.55
C LEU A 155 13.84 -3.29 10.52
N SER A 156 14.17 -4.52 10.16
CA SER A 156 14.99 -5.42 11.00
C SER A 156 16.47 -5.44 10.61
N LYS A 157 16.88 -4.62 9.63
CA LYS A 157 18.26 -4.56 9.14
C LYS A 157 18.93 -3.24 9.54
N THR A 158 20.23 -3.29 9.80
CA THR A 158 21.07 -2.09 9.74
C THR A 158 21.33 -1.69 8.29
N TYR A 159 21.78 -0.45 8.06
CA TYR A 159 22.14 0.00 6.72
C TYR A 159 23.23 -0.87 6.07
N ALA A 160 24.27 -1.25 6.84
CA ALA A 160 25.31 -2.16 6.36
C ALA A 160 24.74 -3.52 5.92
N GLN A 161 23.91 -4.15 6.76
CA GLN A 161 23.29 -5.45 6.47
C GLN A 161 22.39 -5.39 5.23
N TRP A 162 21.61 -4.33 5.10
CA TRP A 162 20.79 -4.12 3.91
C TRP A 162 21.67 -3.96 2.66
N SER A 163 22.71 -3.13 2.74
CA SER A 163 23.64 -2.89 1.64
C SER A 163 24.31 -4.17 1.15
N ASP A 164 24.89 -4.95 2.07
CA ASP A 164 25.57 -6.21 1.74
C ASP A 164 24.59 -7.23 1.15
N SER A 165 23.38 -7.35 1.72
CA SER A 165 22.36 -8.25 1.16
C SER A 165 21.91 -7.84 -0.24
N THR A 166 21.86 -6.53 -0.51
CA THR A 166 21.51 -5.99 -1.83
C THR A 166 22.63 -6.28 -2.82
N TRP A 167 23.90 -6.09 -2.45
CA TRP A 167 25.04 -6.46 -3.30
C TRP A 167 25.09 -7.96 -3.62
N ALA A 168 24.77 -8.82 -2.66
CA ALA A 168 24.68 -10.26 -2.89
C ALA A 168 23.59 -10.58 -3.93
N GLN A 169 22.41 -9.97 -3.82
CA GLN A 169 21.31 -10.11 -4.79
C GLN A 169 21.74 -9.64 -6.19
N LEU A 170 22.36 -8.47 -6.28
CA LEU A 170 22.86 -7.86 -7.53
C LEU A 170 24.01 -8.64 -8.20
N SER A 171 24.62 -9.58 -7.47
CA SER A 171 25.66 -10.47 -7.98
C SER A 171 25.10 -11.76 -8.59
N SER A 172 23.78 -11.97 -8.50
CA SER A 172 23.08 -13.12 -9.06
C SER A 172 22.23 -12.73 -10.26
N GLY A 173 22.11 -13.61 -11.25
CA GLY A 173 21.15 -13.43 -12.35
C GLY A 173 19.71 -13.60 -11.84
N PRO A 174 18.73 -12.87 -12.38
CA PRO A 174 18.82 -11.91 -13.50
C PRO A 174 19.23 -10.49 -13.10
N GLN A 175 19.26 -10.14 -11.81
CA GLN A 175 19.56 -8.76 -11.34
C GLN A 175 20.95 -8.29 -11.78
N GLN A 176 21.93 -9.19 -11.87
CA GLN A 176 23.24 -8.89 -12.42
C GLN A 176 23.17 -8.27 -13.81
N TYR A 177 22.25 -8.68 -14.68
CA TYR A 177 22.15 -8.10 -16.02
C TYR A 177 21.60 -6.67 -15.94
N TYR A 178 20.46 -6.48 -15.27
CA TYR A 178 19.77 -5.19 -15.21
C TYR A 178 20.52 -4.11 -14.41
N ALA A 179 21.37 -4.51 -13.45
CA ALA A 179 22.13 -3.60 -12.61
C ALA A 179 23.47 -3.16 -13.23
N GLU A 180 23.81 -3.60 -14.44
CA GLU A 180 25.14 -3.36 -15.05
C GLU A 180 25.52 -1.87 -15.07
N THR A 181 24.64 -1.01 -15.57
CA THR A 181 24.91 0.44 -15.67
C THR A 181 25.13 1.06 -14.30
N TRP A 182 24.28 0.74 -13.32
CA TRP A 182 24.44 1.26 -11.96
C TRP A 182 25.73 0.76 -11.30
N ARG A 183 26.10 -0.51 -11.49
CA ARG A 183 27.35 -1.06 -10.94
C ARG A 183 28.59 -0.39 -11.51
N GLN A 184 28.57 -0.03 -12.80
CA GLN A 184 29.66 0.73 -13.40
C GLN A 184 29.79 2.11 -12.74
N VAL A 185 28.68 2.81 -12.53
CA VAL A 185 28.66 4.12 -11.85
C VAL A 185 29.25 4.01 -10.45
N ILE A 186 28.76 3.07 -9.63
CA ILE A 186 29.19 2.99 -8.22
C ILE A 186 30.62 2.50 -8.07
N ASN A 187 31.12 1.62 -8.95
CA ASN A 187 32.50 1.14 -8.91
C ASN A 187 33.52 2.18 -9.40
N GLN A 188 33.10 3.13 -10.23
CA GLN A 188 33.95 4.24 -10.71
C GLN A 188 33.83 5.49 -9.85
N PHE A 189 32.89 5.51 -8.90
CA PHE A 189 32.65 6.65 -8.04
C PHE A 189 33.80 6.80 -7.02
N ASP A 190 34.37 8.00 -6.95
CA ASP A 190 35.37 8.35 -5.95
C ASP A 190 34.69 8.59 -4.59
N PHE A 191 34.85 7.68 -3.64
CA PHE A 191 34.29 7.79 -2.30
C PHE A 191 35.12 8.65 -1.33
N GLU A 192 36.30 9.12 -1.73
CA GLU A 192 37.09 10.07 -0.93
C GLU A 192 36.51 11.48 -1.00
N GLN A 193 35.76 11.80 -2.06
CA GLN A 193 35.04 13.06 -2.15
C GLN A 193 33.90 13.12 -1.11
N PRO A 194 33.55 14.31 -0.59
CA PRO A 194 32.52 14.41 0.43
C PRO A 194 31.11 14.04 -0.11
N PRO A 195 30.21 13.51 0.75
CA PRO A 195 28.83 13.20 0.42
C PRO A 195 27.98 14.48 0.33
N THR A 196 28.26 15.31 -0.67
CA THR A 196 27.47 16.52 -0.96
C THR A 196 26.08 16.15 -1.47
N ALA A 197 25.11 17.07 -1.37
CA ALA A 197 23.76 16.83 -1.89
C ALA A 197 23.76 16.45 -3.39
N ALA A 198 24.64 17.08 -4.19
CA ALA A 198 24.78 16.76 -5.61
C ALA A 198 25.30 15.34 -5.84
N ASN A 199 26.32 14.92 -5.09
CA ASN A 199 26.92 13.60 -5.21
C ASN A 199 25.97 12.50 -4.74
N ILE A 200 25.29 12.72 -3.62
CA ILE A 200 24.22 11.84 -3.11
C ILE A 200 23.13 11.68 -4.18
N HIS A 201 22.62 12.80 -4.70
CA HIS A 201 21.56 12.78 -5.69
C HIS A 201 21.97 12.02 -6.96
N ALA A 202 23.20 12.19 -7.44
CA ALA A 202 23.70 11.45 -8.60
C ALA A 202 23.70 9.93 -8.39
N LEU A 203 24.18 9.46 -7.23
CA LEU A 203 24.20 8.02 -6.91
C LEU A 203 22.79 7.44 -6.71
N VAL A 204 21.92 8.16 -5.99
CA VAL A 204 20.53 7.74 -5.76
C VAL A 204 19.76 7.68 -7.07
N HIS A 205 19.94 8.66 -7.96
CA HIS A 205 19.26 8.69 -9.24
C HIS A 205 19.73 7.57 -10.17
N ALA A 206 21.03 7.25 -10.17
CA ALA A 206 21.56 6.09 -10.89
C ALA A 206 20.96 4.78 -10.37
N TYR A 207 20.84 4.62 -9.05
CA TYR A 207 20.23 3.43 -8.46
C TYR A 207 18.74 3.32 -8.79
N ARG A 208 18.00 4.44 -8.66
CA ARG A 208 16.58 4.51 -9.03
C ARG A 208 16.35 4.15 -10.50
N ASN A 209 17.21 4.60 -11.41
CA ASN A 209 17.13 4.24 -12.82
C ASN A 209 17.27 2.72 -13.03
N TYR A 210 18.18 2.08 -12.31
CA TYR A 210 18.28 0.61 -12.29
C TYR A 210 16.97 -0.02 -11.78
N LEU A 211 16.44 0.43 -10.64
CA LEU A 211 15.20 -0.13 -10.08
C LEU A 211 14.04 -0.01 -11.09
N ILE A 212 13.85 1.16 -11.71
CA ILE A 212 12.79 1.38 -12.70
C ILE A 212 12.98 0.46 -13.92
N TYR A 213 14.21 0.35 -14.41
CA TYR A 213 14.52 -0.52 -15.54
C TYR A 213 14.23 -1.99 -15.21
N ALA A 214 14.74 -2.49 -14.08
CA ALA A 214 14.50 -3.85 -13.63
C ALA A 214 12.99 -4.15 -13.44
N LYS A 215 12.23 -3.20 -12.89
CA LYS A 215 10.78 -3.33 -12.69
C LYS A 215 10.05 -3.49 -14.03
N ARG A 216 10.42 -2.68 -15.04
CA ARG A 216 9.82 -2.74 -16.39
C ARG A 216 10.03 -4.10 -17.05
N GLU A 217 11.17 -4.72 -16.78
CA GLU A 217 11.57 -6.03 -17.30
C GLU A 217 11.03 -7.22 -16.46
N GLY A 218 10.16 -6.95 -15.48
CA GLY A 218 9.48 -7.99 -14.67
C GLY A 218 10.27 -8.46 -13.43
N ILE A 219 11.33 -7.76 -13.03
CA ILE A 219 12.01 -8.06 -11.76
C ILE A 219 11.14 -7.60 -10.59
N SER A 220 10.84 -8.56 -9.71
CA SER A 220 10.15 -8.34 -8.44
C SER A 220 11.15 -8.18 -7.28
N LEU A 221 10.65 -7.83 -6.09
CA LEU A 221 11.45 -7.71 -4.85
C LEU A 221 12.60 -6.70 -4.95
N LEU A 222 12.38 -5.62 -5.68
CA LEU A 222 13.29 -4.49 -5.76
C LEU A 222 13.19 -3.65 -4.48
N GLN A 223 14.35 -3.30 -3.91
CA GLN A 223 14.43 -2.48 -2.70
C GLN A 223 15.34 -1.26 -2.91
N PRO A 224 14.96 -0.07 -2.41
CA PRO A 224 13.67 0.24 -1.79
C PRO A 224 12.56 0.35 -2.85
N GLY A 225 11.47 -0.37 -2.66
CA GLY A 225 10.31 -0.35 -3.53
C GLY A 225 9.61 1.02 -3.53
N SER A 226 9.63 1.74 -2.40
CA SER A 226 9.13 3.12 -2.34
C SER A 226 9.82 4.10 -3.30
N PHE A 227 11.03 3.80 -3.80
CA PHE A 227 11.72 4.65 -4.77
C PHE A 227 11.16 4.50 -6.19
N LEU A 228 10.41 3.42 -6.45
CA LEU A 228 9.79 3.11 -7.73
C LEU A 228 8.48 3.87 -7.97
N LEU A 229 7.94 4.53 -6.95
CA LEU A 229 6.65 5.19 -6.99
C LEU A 229 6.86 6.69 -7.10
N ASP A 230 6.26 7.30 -8.12
CA ASP A 230 6.39 8.75 -8.36
C ASP A 230 5.62 9.57 -7.31
N SER A 231 4.61 8.98 -6.68
CA SER A 231 3.73 9.57 -5.66
C SER A 231 3.98 9.07 -4.23
N SER A 232 5.13 8.44 -3.97
CA SER A 232 5.49 8.01 -2.62
C SER A 232 5.58 9.22 -1.67
N ASP A 233 4.94 9.14 -0.49
CA ASP A 233 5.06 10.18 0.55
C ASP A 233 6.49 10.30 1.10
N PHE A 234 7.34 9.30 0.82
CA PHE A 234 8.77 9.39 1.12
C PHE A 234 9.53 10.21 0.08
N ASN A 235 10.09 11.33 0.52
CA ASN A 235 10.96 12.20 -0.27
C ASN A 235 12.35 11.56 -0.47
N TRP A 236 12.47 10.67 -1.47
CA TRP A 236 13.73 10.03 -1.83
C TRP A 236 14.74 11.00 -2.42
N GLN A 237 14.33 12.16 -2.94
CA GLN A 237 15.25 13.17 -3.46
C GLN A 237 16.09 13.78 -2.34
N GLU A 238 15.50 13.97 -1.16
CA GLU A 238 16.19 14.51 0.02
C GLU A 238 16.83 13.40 0.88
N PHE A 239 16.12 12.30 1.11
CA PHE A 239 16.54 11.23 2.03
C PHE A 239 16.88 9.92 1.31
N GLY A 240 17.23 9.97 0.02
CA GLY A 240 17.58 8.80 -0.76
C GLY A 240 18.91 8.18 -0.35
N PHE A 241 19.04 6.88 -0.60
CA PHE A 241 20.25 6.11 -0.36
C PHE A 241 20.37 4.99 -1.42
N THR A 242 21.57 4.46 -1.59
CA THR A 242 21.87 3.32 -2.49
C THR A 242 22.77 2.36 -1.72
N PRO A 243 22.77 1.04 -1.99
CA PRO A 243 23.75 0.16 -1.37
C PRO A 243 25.17 0.65 -1.68
N LEU A 244 26.03 0.71 -0.67
CA LEU A 244 27.45 1.02 -0.77
C LEU A 244 28.29 -0.27 -0.86
N PRO A 245 29.46 -0.23 -1.54
CA PRO A 245 30.40 -1.36 -1.55
C PRO A 245 30.85 -1.75 -0.14
N SER A 246 31.15 -3.03 0.06
CA SER A 246 31.56 -3.53 1.39
C SER A 246 32.83 -2.87 1.94
N SER A 247 33.71 -2.35 1.08
CA SER A 247 34.87 -1.56 1.49
C SER A 247 34.50 -0.27 2.21
N ILE A 248 33.31 0.28 1.94
CA ILE A 248 32.79 1.49 2.60
C ILE A 248 31.91 1.12 3.78
N THR A 249 31.06 0.10 3.66
CA THR A 249 30.15 -0.29 4.77
C THR A 249 30.87 -0.92 5.95
N SER A 250 32.07 -1.47 5.76
CA SER A 250 32.92 -1.98 6.84
C SER A 250 33.46 -0.88 7.75
N ASP A 251 33.54 0.37 7.28
CA ASP A 251 33.97 1.51 8.07
C ASP A 251 32.78 2.42 8.42
N VAL A 252 32.24 2.23 9.63
CA VAL A 252 31.12 3.03 10.14
C VAL A 252 31.46 4.51 10.36
N SER A 253 32.75 4.85 10.38
CA SER A 253 33.21 6.23 10.49
C SER A 253 33.32 6.94 9.15
N HIS A 254 33.24 6.20 8.04
CA HIS A 254 33.36 6.75 6.69
C HIS A 254 32.23 7.77 6.40
N PRO A 255 32.53 8.97 5.85
CA PRO A 255 31.52 10.02 5.63
C PRO A 255 30.30 9.55 4.82
N TRP A 256 30.53 8.76 3.76
CA TRP A 256 29.46 8.18 2.95
C TRP A 256 28.57 7.19 3.70
N TYR A 257 29.18 6.36 4.56
CA TYR A 257 28.40 5.46 5.41
C TYR A 257 27.50 6.26 6.34
N GLN A 258 28.03 7.28 7.01
CA GLN A 258 27.25 8.10 7.94
C GLN A 258 26.09 8.83 7.24
N ALA A 259 26.34 9.39 6.05
CA ALA A 259 25.32 10.09 5.27
C ALA A 259 24.17 9.16 4.87
N PHE A 260 24.46 8.03 4.23
CA PHE A 260 23.41 7.10 3.82
C PHE A 260 22.79 6.32 4.98
N ASN A 261 23.53 6.02 6.05
CA ASN A 261 22.95 5.44 7.27
C ASN A 261 21.94 6.41 7.92
N LYS A 262 22.23 7.71 7.94
CA LYS A 262 21.27 8.72 8.41
C LYS A 262 19.99 8.73 7.56
N HIS A 263 20.14 8.68 6.24
CA HIS A 263 19.01 8.62 5.30
C HIS A 263 18.20 7.34 5.45
N PHE A 264 18.87 6.20 5.61
CA PHE A 264 18.26 4.90 5.87
C PHE A 264 17.49 4.88 7.21
N CYS A 265 18.05 5.43 8.28
CA CYS A 265 17.33 5.57 9.56
C CYS A 265 16.12 6.51 9.44
N ALA A 266 16.23 7.60 8.68
CA ALA A 266 15.09 8.47 8.38
C ALA A 266 13.99 7.71 7.61
N PHE A 267 14.36 6.88 6.63
CA PHE A 267 13.44 6.01 5.92
C PHE A 267 12.76 5.01 6.85
N GLN A 268 13.49 4.35 7.75
CA GLN A 268 12.91 3.43 8.72
C GLN A 268 11.93 4.12 9.68
N ASN A 269 12.31 5.28 10.22
CA ASN A 269 11.55 5.95 11.28
C ASN A 269 10.37 6.76 10.75
N ASN A 270 10.58 7.50 9.66
CA ASN A 270 9.60 8.46 9.15
C ASN A 270 8.68 7.85 8.09
N TRP A 271 9.08 6.72 7.49
CA TRP A 271 8.31 6.06 6.44
C TRP A 271 7.89 4.63 6.82
N LEU A 272 8.84 3.71 6.99
CA LEU A 272 8.50 2.30 7.18
C LEU A 272 7.77 2.01 8.50
N THR A 273 8.11 2.70 9.58
CA THR A 273 7.46 2.51 10.87
C THR A 273 5.99 2.96 10.84
N PRO A 274 5.66 4.19 10.38
CA PRO A 274 4.27 4.60 10.15
C PRO A 274 3.52 3.68 9.18
N LEU A 275 4.15 3.31 8.06
CA LEU A 275 3.57 2.41 7.06
C LEU A 275 3.23 1.04 7.64
N LYS A 276 4.15 0.44 8.42
CA LYS A 276 3.87 -0.83 9.12
C LYS A 276 2.70 -0.67 10.07
N GLN A 277 2.61 0.45 10.79
CA GLN A 277 1.48 0.70 11.69
C GLN A 277 0.15 0.83 10.94
N SER A 278 0.10 1.55 9.81
CA SER A 278 -1.12 1.68 9.02
C SER A 278 -1.58 0.35 8.42
N ILE A 279 -0.64 -0.47 7.94
CA ILE A 279 -0.93 -1.79 7.36
C ILE A 279 -1.42 -2.77 8.45
N PHE A 280 -0.75 -2.86 9.60
CA PHE A 280 -0.99 -3.94 10.56
C PHE A 280 -1.90 -3.57 11.73
N LYS A 281 -1.96 -2.31 12.16
CA LYS A 281 -2.73 -1.91 13.36
C LYS A 281 -4.21 -1.72 13.06
N GLU A 282 -4.56 -1.41 11.81
CA GLU A 282 -5.94 -1.14 11.41
C GLU A 282 -6.64 -2.39 10.84
N THR A 283 -5.92 -3.46 10.53
CA THR A 283 -6.46 -4.57 9.73
C THR A 283 -7.12 -5.66 10.58
N ASP A 284 -8.39 -5.98 10.31
CA ASP A 284 -9.02 -7.19 10.85
C ASP A 284 -8.65 -8.43 10.04
N LYS A 285 -8.55 -8.28 8.71
CA LYS A 285 -8.33 -9.38 7.75
C LYS A 285 -7.41 -8.94 6.61
N GLN A 286 -6.47 -9.80 6.23
CA GLN A 286 -5.52 -9.53 5.16
C GLN A 286 -5.71 -10.48 3.98
N ILE A 287 -5.68 -9.94 2.77
CA ILE A 287 -5.70 -10.72 1.53
C ILE A 287 -4.40 -10.43 0.79
N ILE A 288 -3.61 -11.49 0.54
CA ILE A 288 -2.35 -11.40 -0.18
C ILE A 288 -2.53 -12.02 -1.56
N LEU A 289 -2.39 -11.22 -2.61
CA LEU A 289 -2.42 -11.68 -3.99
C LEU A 289 -1.00 -11.98 -4.49
N VAL A 290 -0.81 -13.20 -4.99
CA VAL A 290 0.46 -13.68 -5.54
C VAL A 290 0.21 -14.16 -6.97
N ASP A 291 0.91 -13.57 -7.93
CA ASP A 291 0.94 -14.07 -9.31
C ASP A 291 1.98 -15.19 -9.41
N LEU A 292 1.51 -16.43 -9.56
CA LEU A 292 2.35 -17.60 -9.72
C LEU A 292 2.85 -17.78 -11.16
N PHE A 293 2.13 -17.25 -12.15
CA PHE A 293 2.45 -17.44 -13.57
C PHE A 293 3.59 -16.54 -14.02
N GLU A 294 3.63 -15.29 -13.55
CA GLU A 294 4.78 -14.41 -13.77
C GLU A 294 6.05 -15.04 -13.16
N GLY A 295 5.95 -15.57 -11.94
CA GLY A 295 7.05 -16.27 -11.29
C GLY A 295 7.54 -17.52 -12.03
N LEU A 296 6.62 -18.28 -12.63
CA LEU A 296 6.95 -19.46 -13.45
C LEU A 296 7.62 -19.08 -14.78
N ASN A 297 7.20 -17.97 -15.41
CA ASN A 297 7.70 -17.53 -16.72
C ASN A 297 9.11 -16.92 -16.65
N HIS A 298 9.50 -16.31 -15.52
CA HIS A 298 10.80 -15.63 -15.42
C HIS A 298 11.97 -16.52 -14.98
N SER A 299 11.73 -17.64 -14.28
CA SER A 299 12.64 -18.79 -14.02
C SER A 299 12.38 -19.42 -12.65
N ARG A 300 12.96 -20.62 -12.39
CA ARG A 300 12.98 -21.25 -11.06
C ARG A 300 13.49 -20.32 -9.95
N GLN A 301 14.44 -19.42 -10.24
CA GLN A 301 14.99 -18.49 -9.24
C GLN A 301 13.95 -17.47 -8.77
N HIS A 302 13.07 -17.01 -9.65
CA HIS A 302 11.99 -16.08 -9.30
C HIS A 302 10.97 -16.72 -8.35
N LEU A 303 10.67 -18.02 -8.51
CA LEU A 303 9.81 -18.75 -7.58
C LEU A 303 10.43 -18.94 -6.19
N TYR A 304 11.74 -19.16 -6.10
CA TYR A 304 12.41 -19.23 -4.80
C TYR A 304 12.38 -17.88 -4.08
N GLN A 305 12.58 -16.79 -4.83
CA GLN A 305 12.46 -15.43 -4.32
C GLN A 305 11.04 -15.14 -3.78
N LEU A 306 9.98 -15.55 -4.49
CA LEU A 306 8.60 -15.44 -4.01
C LEU A 306 8.32 -16.26 -2.73
N LYS A 307 9.04 -17.37 -2.52
CA LYS A 307 8.87 -18.23 -1.35
C LYS A 307 9.58 -17.71 -0.09
N GLU A 308 10.69 -16.98 -0.27
CA GLU A 308 11.47 -16.41 0.85
C GLU A 308 10.88 -15.10 1.40
N THR A 309 9.89 -14.53 0.69
CA THR A 309 9.18 -13.29 1.06
C THR A 309 7.91 -13.59 1.83
#